data_AF-A0A1G1H2F7-F1
#
_entry.id   AF-A0A1G1H2F7-F1
#
_cell.length_a   1.000
_cell.length_b   1.000
_cell.length_c   1.000
_cell.angle_alpha   90.00
_cell.angle_beta   90.00
_cell.angle_gamma   90.00
#
_symmetry.space_group_name_H-M   'P 1'
#
loop_
_entity.id
_entity.type
_entity.pdbx_description
1 polymer ?
#
loop_
_entity_poly.entity_id
_entity_poly.type
_entity_poly.pdbx_seq_one_letter_code
_entity_poly.pdbx_strand_id
1 'polypeptide(L)'
;MKKRIQNSKMALQILFLTFLFLYPQPAFAFDYLKFALGVGSGYVIHEAAHQAVADVNGMPFKWKAGSGGTWVSSSDTTDSERYELASAGLGSQVLSTEIILNTKDIPKDNEYVIGMLTFNVVNALIYVVTDGIMYPNDNHGDIEVMDKAGLDKDYVSTFLVVHSLYTIYRAYYKTDIPVYMTMSKNELKVGVTILRW
;
A
#
# COMPACT_ATOMS: atom_id res chain seq x y z
N MET A 1 -7.56 27.01 3.84
CA MET A 1 -6.40 26.14 3.59
C MET A 1 -5.62 25.74 4.85
N LYS A 2 -5.12 26.68 5.69
CA LYS A 2 -4.31 26.34 6.89
C LYS A 2 -4.96 25.32 7.86
N LYS A 3 -6.26 25.44 8.12
CA LYS A 3 -7.01 24.55 9.03
C LYS A 3 -7.13 23.11 8.51
N ARG A 4 -7.09 22.91 7.19
CA ARG A 4 -7.27 21.60 6.52
C ARG A 4 -5.97 20.77 6.50
N ILE A 5 -4.82 21.44 6.42
CA ILE A 5 -3.47 20.84 6.53
C ILE A 5 -3.13 20.46 7.98
N GLN A 6 -3.69 21.17 8.96
CA GLN A 6 -3.55 20.79 10.37
C GLN A 6 -4.26 19.47 10.70
N ASN A 7 -5.45 19.24 10.14
CA ASN A 7 -6.25 18.05 10.45
C ASN A 7 -5.64 16.76 9.89
N SER A 8 -5.02 16.79 8.70
CA SER A 8 -4.33 15.62 8.13
C SER A 8 -3.02 15.28 8.85
N LYS A 9 -2.25 16.31 9.24
CA LYS A 9 -1.07 16.11 10.10
C LYS A 9 -1.45 15.53 11.46
N MET A 10 -2.58 15.96 12.03
CA MET A 10 -3.07 15.46 13.31
C MET A 10 -3.57 14.01 13.19
N ALA A 11 -4.25 13.65 12.11
CA ALA A 11 -4.67 12.26 11.86
C ALA A 11 -3.47 11.32 11.68
N LEU A 12 -2.45 11.74 10.92
CA LEU A 12 -1.22 10.96 10.73
C LEU A 12 -0.45 10.80 12.06
N GLN A 13 -0.41 11.85 12.89
CA GLN A 13 0.18 11.80 14.23
C GLN A 13 -0.61 10.89 15.18
N ILE A 14 -1.93 10.91 15.13
CA ILE A 14 -2.79 10.04 15.96
C ILE A 14 -2.63 8.58 15.56
N LEU A 15 -2.53 8.27 14.25
CA LEU A 15 -2.25 6.93 13.74
C LEU A 15 -0.84 6.45 14.15
N PHE A 16 0.16 7.32 14.02
CA PHE A 16 1.53 7.02 14.45
C PHE A 16 1.62 6.79 15.97
N LEU A 17 0.87 7.56 16.76
CA LEU A 17 0.79 7.42 18.22
C LEU A 17 0.01 6.17 18.64
N THR A 18 -1.10 5.83 17.98
CA THR A 18 -1.85 4.59 18.28
C THR A 18 -1.03 3.34 17.94
N PHE A 19 -0.18 3.41 16.91
CA PHE A 19 0.77 2.33 16.60
C PHE A 19 1.83 2.13 17.68
N LEU A 20 2.31 3.22 18.29
CA LEU A 20 3.28 3.16 19.41
C LEU A 20 2.67 2.57 20.70
N PHE A 21 1.35 2.70 20.92
CA PHE A 21 0.68 2.17 22.12
C PHE A 21 0.30 0.69 22.02
N LEU A 22 0.31 0.09 20.82
CA LEU A 22 -0.06 -1.32 20.61
C LEU A 22 1.12 -2.30 20.73
N TYR A 23 2.33 -1.82 21.03
CA TYR A 23 3.53 -2.64 21.22
C TYR A 23 4.03 -2.59 22.69
N PRO A 24 3.35 -3.27 23.64
CA PRO A 24 3.78 -3.29 25.03
C PRO A 24 4.81 -4.42 25.23
N GLN A 25 6.03 -4.24 24.71
CA GLN A 25 7.18 -5.06 25.08
C GLN A 25 8.41 -4.14 25.17
N PRO A 26 9.41 -4.45 26.01
CA PRO A 26 10.67 -3.70 26.02
C PRO A 26 11.43 -4.01 24.73
N ALA A 27 11.02 -3.39 23.63
CA ALA A 27 11.76 -3.42 22.38
C ALA A 27 13.05 -2.62 22.59
N PHE A 28 14.20 -3.22 22.29
CA PHE A 28 15.47 -2.51 22.33
C PHE A 28 15.44 -1.43 21.24
N ALA A 29 16.17 -0.33 21.41
CA ALA A 29 16.22 0.77 20.43
C ALA A 29 16.55 0.29 18.99
N PHE A 30 17.28 -0.82 18.89
CA PHE A 30 17.62 -1.46 17.62
C PHE A 30 16.42 -2.09 16.90
N ASP A 31 15.42 -2.59 17.64
CA ASP A 31 14.21 -3.20 17.07
C ASP A 31 13.30 -2.15 16.43
N TYR A 32 13.19 -0.97 17.07
CA TYR A 32 12.53 0.19 16.47
C TYR A 32 13.24 0.69 15.21
N LEU A 33 14.58 0.68 15.19
CA LEU A 33 15.35 1.07 14.01
C LEU A 33 15.11 0.09 12.85
N LYS A 34 15.18 -1.23 13.10
CA LYS A 34 14.84 -2.25 12.09
C LYS A 34 13.43 -2.04 11.55
N PHE A 35 12.46 -1.87 12.44
CA PHE A 35 11.07 -1.62 12.07
C PHE A 35 10.95 -0.39 11.17
N ALA A 36 11.54 0.74 11.56
CA ALA A 36 11.52 1.96 10.77
C ALA A 36 12.19 1.78 9.39
N LEU A 37 13.31 1.05 9.33
CA LEU A 37 13.96 0.70 8.06
C LEU A 37 13.08 -0.20 7.19
N GLY A 38 12.32 -1.12 7.80
CA GLY A 38 11.33 -1.94 7.13
C GLY A 38 10.22 -1.10 6.50
N VAL A 39 9.62 -0.20 7.29
CA VAL A 39 8.62 0.76 6.80
C VAL A 39 9.17 1.59 5.65
N GLY A 40 10.37 2.15 5.81
CA GLY A 40 11.04 2.94 4.77
C GLY A 40 11.33 2.14 3.50
N SER A 41 11.68 0.86 3.62
CA SER A 41 11.92 -0.01 2.48
C SER A 41 10.62 -0.32 1.73
N GLY A 42 9.50 -0.52 2.45
CA GLY A 42 8.18 -0.63 1.85
C GLY A 42 7.82 0.61 1.03
N TYR A 43 8.05 1.81 1.58
CA TYR A 43 7.85 3.06 0.86
C TYR A 43 8.69 3.17 -0.40
N VAL A 44 9.99 2.87 -0.32
CA VAL A 44 10.88 2.89 -1.48
C VAL A 44 10.41 1.92 -2.57
N ILE A 45 9.95 0.72 -2.21
CA ILE A 45 9.44 -0.26 -3.17
C ILE A 45 8.17 0.26 -3.87
N HIS A 46 7.25 0.87 -3.11
CA HIS A 46 6.02 1.46 -3.66
C HIS A 46 6.33 2.55 -4.71
N GLU A 47 7.20 3.49 -4.37
CA GLU A 47 7.58 4.56 -5.30
C GLU A 47 8.44 4.04 -6.47
N ALA A 48 9.28 3.03 -6.24
CA ALA A 48 10.07 2.42 -7.30
C ALA A 48 9.20 1.64 -8.31
N ALA A 49 8.07 1.07 -7.88
CA ALA A 49 7.14 0.39 -8.78
C ALA A 49 6.47 1.37 -9.76
N HIS A 50 6.04 2.52 -9.25
CA HIS A 50 5.57 3.65 -10.06
C HIS A 50 6.60 4.04 -11.12
N GLN A 51 7.85 4.27 -10.71
CA GLN A 51 8.94 4.61 -11.63
C GLN A 51 9.22 3.50 -12.65
N ALA A 52 9.24 2.23 -12.22
CA ALA A 52 9.53 1.10 -13.11
C ALA A 52 8.48 0.96 -14.22
N VAL A 53 7.20 1.09 -13.89
CA VAL A 53 6.11 1.04 -14.89
C VAL A 53 6.20 2.23 -15.85
N ALA A 54 6.52 3.43 -15.35
CA ALA A 54 6.76 4.59 -16.18
C ALA A 54 7.90 4.38 -17.19
N ASP A 55 9.04 3.84 -16.74
CA ASP A 55 10.20 3.59 -17.59
C ASP A 55 9.92 2.54 -18.65
N VAL A 56 9.24 1.44 -18.28
CA VAL A 56 8.89 0.35 -19.21
C VAL A 56 7.95 0.83 -20.30
N ASN A 57 6.99 1.71 -19.96
CA ASN A 57 6.00 2.21 -20.91
C ASN A 57 6.45 3.50 -21.64
N GLY A 58 7.65 4.01 -21.36
CA GLY A 58 8.16 5.24 -21.97
C GLY A 58 7.35 6.48 -21.59
N MET A 59 6.72 6.49 -20.42
CA MET A 59 5.84 7.57 -19.97
C MET A 59 6.65 8.77 -19.47
N PRO A 60 6.30 10.01 -19.88
CA PRO A 60 6.90 11.21 -19.30
C PRO A 60 6.46 11.37 -17.84
N PHE A 61 7.32 10.92 -16.93
CA PHE A 61 7.04 10.79 -15.51
C PHE A 61 8.01 11.65 -14.69
N LYS A 62 7.49 12.44 -13.74
CA LYS A 62 8.32 13.31 -12.91
C LYS A 62 7.89 13.27 -11.46
N TRP A 63 8.88 13.16 -10.58
CA TRP A 63 8.68 13.37 -9.15
C TRP A 63 8.28 14.82 -8.90
N LYS A 64 7.13 15.03 -8.26
CA LYS A 64 6.72 16.36 -7.82
C LYS A 64 7.03 16.51 -6.34
N ALA A 65 8.15 17.18 -6.04
CA ALA A 65 8.54 17.47 -4.66
C ALA A 65 7.49 18.37 -3.95
N GLY A 66 7.03 17.95 -2.77
CA GLY A 66 5.99 18.63 -1.97
C GLY A 66 5.66 17.90 -0.66
N SER A 67 4.67 18.40 0.09
CA SER A 67 4.17 17.75 1.32
C SER A 67 3.35 16.50 0.95
N GLY A 68 4.04 15.36 0.82
CA GLY A 68 3.48 14.11 0.30
C GLY A 68 3.91 13.88 -1.14
N GLY A 69 5.21 14.03 -1.42
CA GLY A 69 5.78 13.90 -2.76
C GLY A 69 5.16 12.70 -3.49
N THR A 70 4.68 12.96 -4.68
CA THR A 70 3.97 11.98 -5.50
C THR A 70 4.48 12.15 -6.92
N TRP A 71 4.32 11.10 -7.70
CA TRP A 71 4.66 11.16 -9.10
C TRP A 71 3.49 11.67 -9.93
N VAL A 72 3.80 12.46 -10.96
CA VAL A 72 2.79 13.05 -11.82
C VAL A 72 3.12 12.71 -13.27
N SER A 73 2.15 12.13 -13.97
CA SER A 73 2.22 11.87 -15.41
C SER A 73 1.92 13.16 -16.20
N SER A 74 2.35 13.23 -17.47
CA SER A 74 2.00 14.37 -18.33
C SER A 74 0.51 14.38 -18.72
N SER A 75 0.08 15.45 -19.39
CA SER A 75 -1.25 15.53 -20.02
C SER A 75 -1.45 14.48 -21.12
N ASP A 76 -0.37 13.97 -21.70
CA ASP A 76 -0.39 13.15 -22.91
C ASP A 76 -0.49 11.65 -22.60
N THR A 77 -0.47 11.27 -21.33
CA THR A 77 -0.64 9.90 -20.85
C THR A 77 -2.11 9.45 -21.00
N THR A 78 -2.31 8.31 -21.66
CA THR A 78 -3.61 7.67 -21.87
C THR A 78 -4.20 7.13 -20.55
N ASP A 79 -5.50 6.83 -20.54
CA ASP A 79 -6.18 6.26 -19.36
C ASP A 79 -5.60 4.89 -18.96
N SER A 80 -5.23 4.05 -19.94
CA SER A 80 -4.61 2.74 -19.67
C SER A 80 -3.25 2.89 -18.99
N GLU A 81 -2.44 3.82 -19.48
CA GLU A 81 -1.13 4.14 -18.92
C GLU A 81 -1.23 4.74 -17.51
N ARG A 82 -2.21 5.64 -17.30
CA ARG A 82 -2.52 6.20 -15.97
C ARG A 82 -2.94 5.11 -14.99
N TYR A 83 -3.75 4.15 -15.45
CA TYR A 83 -4.15 2.99 -14.65
C TYR A 83 -2.95 2.13 -14.26
N GLU A 84 -2.14 1.73 -15.24
CA GLU A 84 -0.98 0.87 -15.01
C GLU A 84 -0.03 1.51 -14.00
N LEU A 85 0.22 2.81 -14.18
CA LEU A 85 1.00 3.60 -13.27
C LEU A 85 0.39 3.62 -11.86
N ALA A 86 -0.83 4.13 -11.70
CA ALA A 86 -1.46 4.26 -10.38
C ALA A 86 -1.59 2.92 -9.63
N SER A 87 -1.82 1.83 -10.38
CA SER A 87 -1.91 0.49 -9.81
C SER A 87 -0.55 -0.08 -9.39
N ALA A 88 0.57 0.43 -9.91
CA ALA A 88 1.90 -0.14 -9.67
C ALA A 88 2.32 -0.04 -8.21
N GLY A 89 2.13 1.12 -7.58
CA GLY A 89 2.42 1.33 -6.16
C GLY A 89 1.66 0.35 -5.28
N LEU A 90 0.33 0.31 -5.39
CA LEU A 90 -0.53 -0.60 -4.60
C LEU A 90 -0.27 -2.07 -4.93
N GLY A 91 -0.06 -2.40 -6.21
CA GLY A 91 0.25 -3.74 -6.67
C GLY A 91 1.58 -4.26 -6.10
N SER A 92 2.60 -3.41 -6.01
CA SER A 92 3.88 -3.78 -5.39
C SER A 92 3.73 -4.12 -3.91
N GLN A 93 2.82 -3.46 -3.18
CA GLN A 93 2.57 -3.75 -1.78
C GLN A 93 1.87 -5.09 -1.58
N VAL A 94 0.92 -5.42 -2.46
CA VAL A 94 0.28 -6.74 -2.49
C VAL A 94 1.31 -7.83 -2.80
N LEU A 95 2.08 -7.66 -3.89
CA LEU A 95 3.09 -8.64 -4.30
C LEU A 95 4.19 -8.83 -3.24
N SER A 96 4.69 -7.74 -2.66
CA SER A 96 5.69 -7.76 -1.59
C SER A 96 5.17 -8.52 -0.38
N THR A 97 3.92 -8.26 0.03
CA THR A 97 3.25 -9.00 1.11
C THR A 97 3.18 -10.50 0.82
N GLU A 98 2.76 -10.89 -0.39
CA GLU A 98 2.69 -12.30 -0.75
C GLU A 98 4.07 -12.97 -0.80
N ILE A 99 5.11 -12.29 -1.29
CA ILE A 99 6.47 -12.81 -1.26
C ILE A 99 6.91 -13.03 0.19
N ILE A 100 6.72 -12.04 1.07
CA ILE A 100 7.10 -12.12 2.49
C ILE A 100 6.40 -13.28 3.19
N LEU A 101 5.08 -13.39 3.03
CA LEU A 101 4.27 -14.37 3.76
C LEU A 101 4.44 -15.80 3.23
N ASN A 102 4.66 -15.97 1.91
CA ASN A 102 4.77 -17.30 1.29
C ASN A 102 6.20 -17.83 1.18
N THR A 103 7.24 -16.99 1.36
CA THR A 103 8.63 -17.45 1.30
C THR A 103 9.09 -17.97 2.66
N LYS A 104 9.39 -19.28 2.77
CA LYS A 104 9.76 -19.92 4.05
C LYS A 104 10.95 -19.25 4.74
N ASP A 105 11.96 -18.84 3.97
CA ASP A 105 13.23 -18.34 4.48
C ASP A 105 13.18 -16.87 4.99
N ILE A 106 12.07 -16.16 4.77
CA ILE A 106 11.90 -14.80 5.30
C ILE A 106 11.45 -14.87 6.77
N PRO A 107 12.20 -14.29 7.73
CA PRO A 107 11.86 -14.34 9.15
C PRO A 107 10.70 -13.37 9.47
N LYS A 108 9.47 -13.90 9.54
CA LYS A 108 8.23 -13.09 9.70
C LYS A 108 8.08 -12.46 11.08
N ASP A 109 8.88 -12.89 12.05
CA ASP A 109 9.01 -12.33 13.39
C ASP A 109 10.08 -11.23 13.49
N ASN A 110 10.88 -11.02 12.44
CA ASN A 110 11.89 -9.95 12.40
C ASN A 110 11.21 -8.58 12.26
N GLU A 111 11.65 -7.61 13.04
CA GLU A 111 11.03 -6.28 13.11
C GLU A 111 11.12 -5.50 11.80
N TYR A 112 12.16 -5.72 11.00
CA TYR A 112 12.27 -5.16 9.65
C TYR A 112 11.16 -5.72 8.74
N VAL A 113 10.93 -7.03 8.77
CA VAL A 113 9.87 -7.69 7.98
C VAL A 113 8.48 -7.23 8.44
N ILE A 114 8.27 -7.12 9.75
CA ILE A 114 7.05 -6.56 10.34
C ILE A 114 6.84 -5.11 9.90
N GLY A 115 7.91 -4.30 9.86
CA GLY A 115 7.87 -2.92 9.35
C GLY A 115 7.44 -2.83 7.88
N MET A 116 7.98 -3.71 7.02
CA MET A 116 7.56 -3.78 5.62
C MET A 116 6.08 -4.16 5.48
N LEU A 117 5.63 -5.22 6.17
CA LEU A 117 4.22 -5.64 6.16
C LEU A 117 3.31 -4.54 6.72
N THR A 118 3.76 -3.82 7.75
CA THR A 118 3.03 -2.69 8.32
C THR A 118 2.85 -1.59 7.28
N PHE A 119 3.90 -1.22 6.56
CA PHE A 119 3.77 -0.22 5.49
C PHE A 119 2.76 -0.67 4.43
N ASN A 120 2.85 -1.91 3.95
CA ASN A 120 1.94 -2.45 2.93
C ASN A 120 0.48 -2.39 3.37
N VAL A 121 0.18 -2.72 4.63
CA VAL A 121 -1.17 -2.68 5.20
C VAL A 121 -1.64 -1.24 5.47
N VAL A 122 -0.85 -0.47 6.22
CA VAL A 122 -1.26 0.84 6.70
C VAL A 122 -1.39 1.82 5.55
N ASN A 123 -0.47 1.81 4.60
CA ASN A 123 -0.53 2.70 3.44
C ASN A 123 -1.76 2.41 2.57
N ALA A 124 -2.06 1.13 2.31
CA ALA A 124 -3.25 0.73 1.55
C ALA A 124 -4.54 1.21 2.24
N LEU A 125 -4.65 1.04 3.57
CA LEU A 125 -5.79 1.52 4.34
C LEU A 125 -5.86 3.05 4.38
N ILE A 126 -4.72 3.75 4.44
CA ILE A 126 -4.67 5.20 4.34
C ILE A 126 -5.23 5.65 3.00
N TYR A 127 -4.84 5.06 1.87
CA TYR A 127 -5.40 5.38 0.55
C TYR A 127 -6.92 5.23 0.51
N VAL A 128 -7.46 4.13 1.06
CA VAL A 128 -8.92 3.92 1.15
C VAL A 128 -9.60 5.01 1.98
N VAL A 129 -9.00 5.40 3.11
CA VAL A 129 -9.57 6.44 3.99
C VAL A 129 -9.43 7.83 3.37
N THR A 130 -8.30 8.14 2.74
CA THR A 130 -8.09 9.46 2.12
C THR A 130 -9.00 9.64 0.94
N ASP A 131 -9.08 8.67 0.04
CA ASP A 131 -9.85 8.79 -1.21
C ASP A 131 -11.34 8.51 -0.97
N GLY A 132 -11.70 7.70 0.02
CA GLY A 132 -13.11 7.44 0.34
C GLY A 132 -13.76 8.49 1.26
N ILE A 133 -13.00 9.03 2.22
CA ILE A 133 -13.57 9.78 3.36
C ILE A 133 -13.03 11.21 3.43
N MET A 134 -11.71 11.39 3.38
CA MET A 134 -11.11 12.71 3.67
C MET A 134 -11.09 13.65 2.45
N TYR A 135 -10.86 13.09 1.27
CA TYR A 135 -10.53 13.79 0.03
C TYR A 135 -11.14 13.14 -1.23
N PRO A 136 -12.46 12.85 -1.26
CA PRO A 136 -13.09 12.06 -2.34
C PRO A 136 -13.13 12.71 -3.73
N ASN A 137 -12.44 13.84 -3.94
CA ASN A 137 -12.37 14.56 -5.22
C ASN A 137 -11.00 15.27 -5.40
N ASP A 138 -9.95 14.84 -4.71
CA ASP A 138 -8.64 15.53 -4.76
C ASP A 138 -7.83 15.23 -6.03
N ASN A 139 -8.37 14.36 -6.92
CA ASN A 139 -7.90 14.13 -8.28
C ASN A 139 -6.43 13.70 -8.43
N HIS A 140 -5.78 13.28 -7.34
CA HIS A 140 -4.34 13.04 -7.29
C HIS A 140 -3.93 11.72 -6.61
N GLY A 141 -4.86 10.99 -5.98
CA GLY A 141 -4.57 9.69 -5.36
C GLY A 141 -4.60 8.55 -6.36
N ASP A 142 -3.83 7.49 -6.09
CA ASP A 142 -3.74 6.30 -6.96
C ASP A 142 -5.12 5.67 -7.22
N ILE A 143 -5.99 5.57 -6.21
CA ILE A 143 -7.34 5.00 -6.37
C ILE A 143 -8.20 5.88 -7.27
N GLU A 144 -8.15 7.19 -7.10
CA GLU A 144 -8.88 8.16 -7.94
C GLU A 144 -8.41 8.15 -9.40
N VAL A 145 -7.11 7.96 -9.63
CA VAL A 145 -6.56 7.80 -10.99
C VAL A 145 -7.04 6.49 -11.63
N MET A 146 -7.12 5.40 -10.85
CA MET A 146 -7.68 4.13 -11.32
C MET A 146 -9.17 4.22 -11.64
N ASP A 147 -9.95 4.97 -10.85
CA ASP A 147 -11.38 5.22 -11.09
C ASP A 147 -11.63 5.94 -12.42
N LYS A 148 -10.84 6.98 -12.69
CA LYS A 148 -10.90 7.71 -13.97
C LYS A 148 -10.55 6.86 -15.17
N ALA A 149 -9.64 5.90 -14.99
CA ALA A 149 -9.31 4.93 -16.02
C ALA A 149 -10.37 3.82 -16.19
N GLY A 150 -11.44 3.86 -15.40
CA GLY A 150 -12.61 3.00 -15.51
C GLY A 150 -12.57 1.74 -14.64
N LEU A 151 -11.76 1.73 -13.58
CA LEU A 151 -11.81 0.70 -12.53
C LEU A 151 -12.46 1.28 -11.28
N ASP A 152 -13.67 0.81 -10.98
CA ASP A 152 -14.48 1.32 -9.88
C ASP A 152 -13.69 1.35 -8.55
N LYS A 153 -13.61 2.55 -7.97
CA LYS A 153 -12.92 2.80 -6.71
C LYS A 153 -13.40 1.94 -5.54
N ASP A 154 -14.67 1.54 -5.51
CA ASP A 154 -15.23 0.71 -4.44
C ASP A 154 -14.70 -0.72 -4.55
N TYR A 155 -14.48 -1.23 -5.77
CA TYR A 155 -13.81 -2.52 -5.96
C TYR A 155 -12.35 -2.47 -5.50
N VAL A 156 -11.61 -1.43 -5.89
CA VAL A 156 -10.21 -1.25 -5.46
C VAL A 156 -10.13 -1.11 -3.94
N SER A 157 -10.98 -0.28 -3.36
CA SER A 157 -11.00 -0.03 -1.92
C SER A 157 -11.36 -1.29 -1.13
N THR A 158 -12.38 -2.01 -1.59
CA THR A 158 -12.79 -3.30 -0.98
C THR A 158 -11.64 -4.30 -1.03
N PHE A 159 -10.99 -4.42 -2.18
CA PHE A 159 -9.84 -5.29 -2.36
C PHE A 159 -8.70 -4.96 -1.39
N LEU A 160 -8.31 -3.68 -1.30
CA LEU A 160 -7.25 -3.24 -0.40
C LEU A 160 -7.57 -3.50 1.07
N VAL A 161 -8.83 -3.28 1.49
CA VAL A 161 -9.28 -3.58 2.85
C VAL A 161 -9.24 -5.08 3.12
N VAL A 162 -9.77 -5.90 2.22
CA VAL A 162 -9.79 -7.36 2.38
C VAL A 162 -8.37 -7.92 2.43
N HIS A 163 -7.50 -7.52 1.50
CA HIS A 163 -6.09 -7.93 1.48
C HIS A 163 -5.36 -7.50 2.76
N SER A 164 -5.58 -6.27 3.23
CA SER A 164 -4.97 -5.75 4.46
C SER A 164 -5.40 -6.55 5.69
N LEU A 165 -6.71 -6.77 5.87
CA LEU A 165 -7.24 -7.56 6.98
C LEU A 165 -6.73 -9.01 6.95
N TYR A 166 -6.66 -9.61 5.75
CA TYR A 166 -6.16 -10.95 5.60
C TYR A 166 -4.65 -11.06 5.86
N THR A 167 -3.88 -10.05 5.45
CA THR A 167 -2.45 -9.94 5.77
C THR A 167 -2.22 -9.86 7.27
N ILE A 168 -2.98 -9.02 7.98
CA ILE A 168 -2.93 -8.93 9.45
C ILE A 168 -3.25 -10.29 10.07
N TYR A 169 -4.31 -10.96 9.59
CA TYR A 169 -4.69 -12.29 10.07
C TYR A 169 -3.55 -13.30 9.91
N ARG A 170 -2.96 -13.40 8.70
CA ARG A 170 -1.86 -14.34 8.41
C ARG A 170 -0.61 -14.03 9.22
N ALA A 171 -0.25 -12.76 9.37
CA ALA A 171 0.90 -12.34 10.16
C ALA A 171 0.70 -12.68 11.65
N TYR A 172 -0.50 -12.44 12.19
CA TYR A 172 -0.83 -12.70 13.59
C TYR A 172 -0.89 -14.19 13.92
N TYR A 173 -1.59 -14.98 13.10
CA TYR A 173 -1.77 -16.42 13.31
C TYR A 173 -0.65 -17.28 12.70
N LYS A 174 0.33 -16.65 12.03
CA LYS A 174 1.47 -17.32 11.36
C LYS A 174 1.03 -18.41 10.38
N THR A 175 -0.02 -18.14 9.59
CA THR A 175 -0.59 -19.09 8.63
C THR A 175 -0.05 -18.86 7.21
N ASP A 176 0.23 -19.94 6.49
CA ASP A 176 0.78 -19.93 5.13
C ASP A 176 -0.28 -20.02 4.03
N ILE A 177 -1.57 -19.85 4.36
CA ILE A 177 -2.68 -19.96 3.40
C ILE A 177 -2.43 -18.95 2.26
N PRO A 178 -2.08 -19.43 1.04
CA PRO A 178 -1.80 -18.55 -0.08
C PRO A 178 -3.12 -17.97 -0.60
N VAL A 179 -3.11 -16.69 -0.91
CA VAL A 179 -4.21 -16.07 -1.65
C VAL A 179 -3.80 -15.96 -3.11
N TYR A 180 -4.64 -16.44 -4.00
CA TYR A 180 -4.62 -15.96 -5.37
C TYR A 180 -5.75 -14.94 -5.54
N MET A 181 -5.38 -13.74 -5.97
CA MET A 181 -6.34 -12.72 -6.34
C MET A 181 -6.07 -12.28 -7.76
N THR A 182 -7.11 -12.29 -8.58
CA THR A 182 -7.07 -11.71 -9.93
C THR A 182 -8.14 -10.64 -10.01
N MET A 183 -7.75 -9.44 -10.42
CA MET A 183 -8.66 -8.33 -10.65
C MET A 183 -8.66 -8.00 -12.15
N SER A 184 -9.86 -7.88 -12.70
CA SER A 184 -10.11 -7.36 -14.04
C SER A 184 -11.16 -6.25 -13.95
N LYS A 185 -11.39 -5.53 -15.05
CA LYS A 185 -12.35 -4.43 -15.11
C LYS A 185 -13.74 -4.78 -14.57
N ASN A 186 -14.17 -6.04 -14.68
CA ASN A 186 -15.51 -6.50 -14.30
C ASN A 186 -15.51 -7.60 -13.23
N GLU A 187 -14.34 -8.02 -12.72
CA GLU A 187 -14.27 -9.23 -11.90
C GLU A 187 -13.13 -9.15 -10.89
N LEU A 188 -13.45 -9.34 -9.61
CA LEU A 188 -12.49 -9.64 -8.56
C LEU A 188 -12.66 -11.11 -8.17
N LYS A 189 -11.67 -11.95 -8.48
CA LYS A 189 -11.60 -13.32 -7.95
C LYS A 189 -10.67 -13.34 -6.76
N VAL A 190 -11.17 -13.78 -5.61
CA VAL A 190 -10.38 -14.07 -4.42
C VAL A 190 -10.48 -15.57 -4.15
N GLY A 191 -9.34 -16.25 -4.12
CA GLY A 191 -9.29 -17.66 -3.75
C GLY A 191 -8.22 -17.91 -2.71
N VAL A 192 -8.55 -18.79 -1.78
CA VAL A 192 -7.64 -19.28 -0.74
C VAL A 192 -7.34 -20.74 -1.04
N THR A 193 -6.06 -21.05 -1.20
CA THR A 193 -5.63 -22.44 -1.35
C THR A 193 -5.35 -23.01 0.02
N ILE A 194 -6.17 -23.96 0.48
CA ILE A 194 -5.83 -24.76 1.67
C ILE A 194 -4.95 -25.90 1.18
N LEU A 195 -3.62 -25.76 1.32
CA LEU A 195 -2.71 -26.87 1.10
C LEU A 195 -2.94 -27.88 2.23
N ARG A 196 -3.59 -29.01 1.92
CA ARG A 196 -3.62 -30.17 2.81
C ARG A 196 -2.22 -30.81 2.78
N TRP A 197 -1.53 -30.76 3.92
CA TRP A 197 -0.34 -31.57 4.18
C TRP A 197 -0.76 -32.95 4.68
#